data_AF-A0A962MY55-F1
#
_entry.id   AF-A0A962MY55-F1
#
_cell.length_a   1.000
_cell.length_b   1.000
_cell.length_c   1.000
_cell.angle_alpha   90.00
_cell.angle_beta   90.00
_cell.angle_gamma   90.00
#
_symmetry.space_group_name_H-M   'P 1'
#
loop_
_entity.id
_entity.type
_entity.pdbx_description
1 polymer ?
#
loop_
_entity_poly.entity_id
_entity_poly.type
_entity_poly.pdbx_seq_one_letter_code
_entity_poly.pdbx_strand_id
1 'polypeptide(L)' 'MSARQRIPVGRRVDVPSLEADMAFFEARLSLADHAPDTVYQRAQIKTYQALGELLAETLADMRPKQPAKPPK' A
#
# COMPACT_ATOMS: atom_id res chain seq x y z
N MET A 1 -32.39 15.01 6.81
CA MET A 1 -31.09 15.60 7.23
C MET A 1 -30.06 14.48 7.22
N SER A 2 -29.15 14.46 6.25
CA SER A 2 -28.19 13.37 6.08
C SER A 2 -26.95 13.65 6.94
N ALA A 3 -26.65 12.73 7.87
CA ALA A 3 -25.49 12.82 8.75
C ALA A 3 -24.22 12.78 7.88
N ARG A 4 -23.50 13.90 7.80
CA ARG A 4 -22.13 13.94 7.31
C ARG A 4 -21.30 13.05 8.23
N GLN A 5 -21.03 11.83 7.77
CA GLN A 5 -20.14 10.91 8.45
C GLN A 5 -18.75 11.54 8.46
N ARG A 6 -18.36 12.10 9.61
CA ARG A 6 -17.02 12.61 9.86
C ARG A 6 -16.10 11.41 9.89
N ILE A 7 -15.34 11.20 8.82
CA ILE A 7 -14.25 10.23 8.80
C ILE A 7 -13.26 10.66 9.89
N PRO A 8 -12.92 9.80 10.86
CA PRO A 8 -11.96 10.17 11.89
C PRO A 8 -10.60 10.38 11.22
N VAL A 9 -10.18 11.65 11.17
CA VAL A 9 -8.82 12.07 10.82
C VAL A 9 -7.94 11.63 12.00
N GLY A 10 -7.33 10.46 11.90
CA GLY A 10 -6.42 9.95 12.93
C GLY A 10 -6.45 8.44 13.15
N ARG A 11 -6.42 7.62 12.10
CA ARG A 11 -5.79 6.30 12.26
C ARG A 11 -4.29 6.55 12.26
N ARG A 12 -3.61 6.26 13.36
CA ARG A 12 -2.16 6.06 13.33
C ARG A 12 -1.89 5.05 12.23
N VAL A 13 -1.15 5.46 11.21
CA VAL A 13 -0.64 4.53 10.21
C VAL A 13 0.34 3.63 10.95
N ASP A 14 -0.05 2.37 11.16
CA ASP A 14 0.77 1.33 11.78
C ASP A 14 1.26 0.34 10.72
N VAL A 15 2.40 -0.29 11.00
CA VAL A 15 3.05 -1.22 10.06
C VAL A 15 2.09 -2.32 9.54
N PRO A 16 1.30 -3.01 10.39
CA PRO A 16 0.32 -3.99 9.92
C PRO A 16 -0.73 -3.45 8.94
N SER A 17 -1.23 -2.23 9.17
CA SER A 17 -2.20 -1.61 8.24
C SER A 17 -1.57 -1.33 6.87
N LEU A 18 -0.32 -0.85 6.85
CA LEU A 18 0.41 -0.63 5.59
C LEU A 18 0.73 -1.93 4.86
N GLU A 19 1.12 -2.97 5.59
CA GLU A 19 1.36 -4.30 5.02
C GLU A 19 0.07 -4.91 4.43
N ALA A 20 -1.08 -4.69 5.07
CA ALA A 20 -2.37 -5.11 4.53
C ALA A 20 -2.73 -4.36 3.22
N ASP A 21 -2.50 -3.05 3.15
CA ASP A 21 -2.73 -2.25 1.94
C ASP A 21 -1.81 -2.71 0.79
N MET A 22 -0.54 -3.00 1.07
CA MET A 22 0.40 -3.57 0.09
C MET A 22 -0.08 -4.93 -0.43
N ALA A 23 -0.46 -5.84 0.47
CA ALA A 23 -0.97 -7.16 0.09
C ALA A 23 -2.24 -7.05 -0.79
N PHE A 24 -3.10 -6.08 -0.49
CA PHE A 24 -4.26 -5.79 -1.32
C PHE A 24 -3.86 -5.30 -2.73
N PHE A 25 -2.90 -4.39 -2.85
CA PHE A 25 -2.41 -3.92 -4.16
C PHE A 25 -1.76 -5.03 -4.96
N GLU A 26 -0.94 -5.87 -4.34
CA GLU A 26 -0.35 -7.05 -4.98
C GLU A 26 -1.42 -7.99 -5.51
N ALA A 27 -2.44 -8.32 -4.71
CA ALA A 27 -3.54 -9.15 -5.16
C ALA A 27 -4.29 -8.52 -6.35
N ARG A 28 -4.50 -7.20 -6.34
CA ARG A 28 -5.13 -6.48 -7.47
C ARG A 28 -4.27 -6.51 -8.73
N LEU A 29 -2.96 -6.40 -8.59
CA LEU A 29 -2.02 -6.51 -9.71
C LEU A 29 -1.95 -7.93 -10.27
N SER A 30 -1.96 -8.96 -9.42
CA SER A 30 -2.03 -10.36 -9.88
C SER A 30 -3.33 -10.67 -10.63
N LEU A 31 -4.47 -10.12 -10.16
CA LEU A 31 -5.74 -10.26 -10.86
C LEU A 31 -5.77 -9.50 -12.19
N ALA A 32 -5.06 -8.38 -12.28
CA ALA A 32 -4.98 -7.56 -13.47
C ALA A 32 -4.35 -8.30 -14.66
N ASP A 33 -3.46 -9.26 -14.40
CA ASP A 33 -2.79 -10.07 -15.43
C ASP A 33 -3.76 -11.01 -16.18
N HIS A 34 -4.91 -11.29 -15.57
CA HIS A 34 -5.97 -12.12 -16.15
C HIS A 34 -7.13 -11.30 -16.75
N ALA A 35 -7.06 -9.97 -16.73
CA ALA A 35 -8.11 -9.07 -17.19
C ALA A 35 -7.87 -8.55 -18.62
N PRO A 36 -8.92 -8.12 -19.35
CA PRO A 36 -8.76 -7.48 -20.66
C PRO A 36 -7.87 -6.24 -20.62
N ASP A 37 -6.93 -6.12 -21.57
CA ASP A 37 -6.06 -4.96 -21.69
C ASP A 37 -6.81 -3.73 -22.22
N THR A 38 -7.36 -2.96 -21.28
CA THR A 38 -8.06 -1.71 -21.54
C THR A 38 -7.25 -0.51 -21.05
N VAL A 39 -7.52 0.67 -21.59
CA VAL A 39 -6.93 1.93 -21.08
C VAL A 39 -7.17 2.09 -19.58
N TYR A 40 -8.38 1.73 -19.12
CA TYR A 40 -8.74 1.74 -17.71
C TYR A 40 -7.88 0.76 -16.90
N GLN A 41 -7.71 -0.47 -17.40
CA GLN A 41 -6.89 -1.48 -16.74
C GLN A 41 -5.43 -1.04 -16.60
N ARG A 42 -4.86 -0.46 -17.67
CA ARG A 42 -3.50 0.10 -17.63
C ARG A 42 -3.35 1.23 -16.65
N ALA A 43 -4.35 2.12 -16.55
CA ALA A 43 -4.35 3.18 -15.56
C ALA A 43 -4.40 2.60 -14.13
N GLN A 44 -5.26 1.61 -13.90
CA GLN A 44 -5.37 0.93 -12.62
C GLN A 44 -4.08 0.23 -12.18
N ILE A 45 -3.39 -0.47 -13.09
CA ILE A 45 -2.08 -1.10 -12.83
C ILE A 45 -1.07 -0.04 -12.41
N LYS A 46 -0.94 1.06 -13.17
CA LYS A 46 -0.02 2.16 -12.86
C LYS A 46 -0.29 2.77 -11.49
N THR A 47 -1.57 2.93 -11.13
CA THR A 47 -1.96 3.45 -9.82
C THR A 47 -1.53 2.52 -8.69
N TYR A 48 -1.80 1.22 -8.78
CA TYR A 48 -1.42 0.29 -7.72
C TYR A 48 0.10 0.13 -7.58
N GLN A 49 0.84 0.17 -8.69
CA GLN A 49 2.31 0.19 -8.65
C GLN A 49 2.84 1.42 -7.92
N ALA A 50 2.40 2.62 -8.30
CA ALA A 50 2.84 3.85 -7.67
C ALA A 50 2.46 3.92 -6.17
N LEU A 51 1.27 3.46 -5.80
CA LEU A 51 0.86 3.40 -4.40
C LEU A 51 1.68 2.36 -3.61
N GLY A 52 1.98 1.20 -4.19
CA GLY A 52 2.82 0.18 -3.58
C GLY A 52 4.24 0.69 -3.29
N GLU A 53 4.84 1.42 -4.23
CA GLU A 53 6.16 2.05 -4.05
C GLU A 53 6.16 3.06 -2.88
N LEU A 54 5.18 3.97 -2.84
CA LEU A 54 5.04 4.95 -1.76
C LEU A 54 4.86 4.30 -0.38
N LEU A 55 4.09 3.21 -0.31
CA LEU A 55 3.90 2.47 0.94
C LEU A 55 5.16 1.72 1.36
N ALA A 56 5.91 1.16 0.41
CA ALA A 56 7.17 0.48 0.67
C ALA A 56 8.22 1.45 1.23
N GLU A 57 8.31 2.67 0.67
CA GLU A 57 9.15 3.75 1.18
C GLU A 57 8.75 4.14 2.60
N THR A 58 7.44 4.33 2.84
CA THR A 58 6.90 4.66 4.17
C THR A 58 7.24 3.57 5.20
N LEU A 59 7.11 2.29 4.83
CA LEU A 59 7.47 1.17 5.70
C LEU A 59 8.99 1.10 5.97
N ALA A 60 9.82 1.42 4.98
CA ALA A 60 11.27 1.46 5.15
C ALA A 60 11.67 2.52 6.19
N ASP A 61 11.02 3.69 6.18
CA ASP A 61 11.24 4.76 7.14
C ASP A 61 10.71 4.43 8.55
N MET A 62 9.60 3.69 8.62
CA MET A 62 8.99 3.27 9.90
C MET A 62 9.71 2.10 10.58
N ARG A 63 10.34 1.21 9.81
CA ARG A 63 11.05 0.06 10.36
C ARG A 63 12.35 0.55 11.03
N PRO A 64 12.61 0.18 12.30
CA PRO A 64 13.86 0.56 12.94
C PRO A 64 15.03 0.00 12.13
N LYS A 65 15.98 0.87 11.75
CA LYS A 65 17.26 0.46 11.15
C LYS A 65 17.84 -0.62 12.07
N GLN A 66 17.83 -1.87 11.64
CA GLN A 66 18.39 -2.96 12.44
C GLN A 66 19.81 -2.56 12.84
N PRO A 67 20.16 -2.52 14.14
CA PRO A 67 21.55 -2.34 14.52
C PRO A 67 22.32 -3.50 13.88
N ALA A 68 23.37 -3.15 13.12
CA ALA A 68 24.22 -4.12 12.46
C ALA A 68 24.61 -5.22 13.46
N LYS A 69 24.40 -6.49 13.08
CA LYS A 69 24.79 -7.64 13.92
C LYS A 69 26.25 -7.44 14.36
N PRO A 70 26.56 -7.50 15.66
CA PRO A 70 27.94 -7.38 16.11
C PRO A 70 28.78 -8.51 15.49
N PRO A 71 30.02 -8.22 15.07
CA PRO A 71 30.90 -9.25 14.52
C PRO A 71 31.14 -10.34 15.57
N LYS A 72 31.11 -11.59 15.11
CA LYS A 72 31.49 -12.78 15.90
C LYS A 72 32.96 -12.73 16.27
#